data_AF-A0A080LWW6-F1
#
_entry.id   AF-A0A080LWW6-F1
#
_cell.length_a   1.000
_cell.length_b   1.000
_cell.length_c   1.000
_cell.angle_alpha   90.00
_cell.angle_beta   90.00
_cell.angle_gamma   90.00
#
_symmetry.space_group_name_H-M   'P 1'
#
loop_
_entity.id
_entity.type
_entity.pdbx_description
1 polymer ?
#
loop_
_entity_poly.entity_id
_entity_poly.type
_entity_poly.pdbx_seq_one_letter_code
_entity_poly.pdbx_strand_id
1 'polypeptide(L)' 'MSREFQRKQREFREDLNLRQNEENAAIIEKANKAIKQLADNEKYDLIVQDVVWVSPKLDITDKVIKALSDPQAAK' A
#
# COMPACT_ATOMS: atom_id res chain seq x y z
N MET A 1 29.12 -15.83 26.12
CA MET A 1 27.77 -16.25 25.69
C MET A 1 26.75 -15.11 25.54
N SER A 2 26.87 -13.95 26.22
CA SER A 2 25.88 -12.87 26.13
C SER A 2 25.98 -11.97 24.89
N ARG A 3 27.21 -11.69 24.40
CA ARG A 3 27.43 -10.71 23.32
C ARG A 3 26.96 -11.19 21.94
N GLU A 4 27.17 -12.47 21.63
CA GLU A 4 26.72 -13.05 20.37
C GLU A 4 25.20 -13.20 20.30
N PHE A 5 24.56 -13.56 21.42
CA PHE A 5 23.11 -13.64 21.51
C PHE A 5 22.47 -12.26 21.29
N GLN A 6 23.01 -11.21 21.92
CA GLN A 6 22.55 -9.84 21.69
C GLN A 6 22.80 -9.36 20.25
N ARG A 7 23.90 -9.78 19.61
CA ARG A 7 24.17 -9.45 18.20
C ARG A 7 23.14 -10.11 17.28
N LYS A 8 22.92 -11.42 17.44
CA LYS A 8 21.91 -12.16 16.66
C LYS A 8 20.50 -11.61 16.87
N GLN A 9 20.17 -11.18 18.09
CA GLN A 9 18.87 -10.57 18.38
C GLN A 9 18.70 -9.21 17.68
N ARG A 10 19.77 -8.41 17.54
CA ARG A 10 19.73 -7.15 16.77
C ARG A 10 19.60 -7.42 15.28
N GLU A 11 20.46 -8.29 14.73
CA GLU A 11 20.42 -8.69 13.32
C GLU A 11 19.02 -9.22 12.93
N PHE A 12 18.40 -10.02 13.79
CA PHE A 12 17.04 -10.52 13.57
C PHE A 12 15.98 -9.42 13.57
N ARG A 13 16.06 -8.44 14.48
CA ARG A 13 15.12 -7.31 14.51
C ARG A 13 15.30 -6.39 13.30
N GLU A 14 16.54 -6.17 12.88
CA GLU A 14 16.86 -5.38 11.70
C GLU A 14 16.33 -6.04 10.43
N ASP A 15 16.54 -7.35 10.27
CA ASP A 15 15.99 -8.13 9.16
C ASP A 15 14.45 -8.08 9.13
N LEU A 16 13.80 -8.23 10.28
CA LEU A 16 12.34 -8.15 10.37
C LEU A 16 11.82 -6.76 9.98
N ASN A 17 12.45 -5.70 10.48
CA ASN A 17 12.07 -4.33 10.13
C ASN A 17 12.28 -4.05 8.63
N LEU A 18 13.39 -4.53 8.07
CA LEU A 18 13.69 -4.39 6.64
C LEU A 18 12.60 -5.05 5.79
N ARG A 19 12.30 -6.33 6.05
CA ARG A 19 11.27 -7.08 5.33
C ARG A 19 9.89 -6.46 5.50
N GLN A 20 9.54 -6.02 6.71
CA GLN A 20 8.26 -5.34 6.94
C GLN A 20 8.15 -4.05 6.11
N ASN A 21 9.22 -3.27 6.01
CA ASN A 21 9.24 -2.06 5.20
C ASN A 21 9.12 -2.36 3.71
N GLU A 22 9.77 -3.43 3.23
CA GLU A 22 9.67 -3.89 1.83
C GLU A 22 8.24 -4.30 1.47
N GLU A 23 7.59 -5.10 2.32
CA GLU A 23 6.19 -5.51 2.09
C GLU A 23 5.24 -4.31 2.15
N ASN A 24 5.44 -3.40 3.09
CA ASN A 24 4.65 -2.16 3.17
C ASN A 24 4.81 -1.30 1.91
N ALA A 25 6.04 -1.16 1.40
CA ALA A 25 6.31 -0.43 0.16
C ALA A 25 5.62 -1.08 -1.04
N ALA A 26 5.66 -2.41 -1.14
CA ALA A 26 5.00 -3.16 -2.21
C ALA A 26 3.46 -3.00 -2.17
N ILE A 27 2.86 -2.94 -0.98
CA ILE A 27 1.42 -2.67 -0.83
C ILE A 27 1.07 -1.26 -1.31
N ILE A 28 1.84 -0.25 -0.89
CA ILE A 28 1.62 1.14 -1.32
C ILE A 28 1.78 1.28 -2.84
N GLU A 29 2.77 0.61 -3.43
CA GLU A 29 2.98 0.61 -4.88
C GLU A 29 1.77 0.01 -5.63
N LYS A 30 1.28 -1.15 -5.17
CA LYS A 30 0.07 -1.78 -5.73
C LYS A 30 -1.13 -0.84 -5.63
N ALA A 31 -1.34 -0.20 -4.47
CA ALA A 31 -2.42 0.75 -4.26
C ALA A 31 -2.33 1.93 -5.24
N ASN A 32 -1.17 2.54 -5.38
CA ASN A 32 -0.94 3.63 -6.33
C ASN A 32 -1.20 3.22 -7.79
N LYS A 33 -0.85 1.99 -8.16
CA LYS A 33 -1.15 1.47 -9.51
C LYS A 33 -2.65 1.31 -9.74
N ALA A 34 -3.38 0.74 -8.77
CA ALA A 34 -4.82 0.57 -8.86
C ALA A 34 -5.55 1.92 -8.92
N ILE A 35 -5.11 2.90 -8.12
CA ILE A 35 -5.64 4.28 -8.13
C ILE A 35 -5.48 4.90 -9.53
N LYS A 36 -4.31 4.78 -10.16
CA LYS A 36 -4.07 5.32 -11.51
C LYS A 36 -4.94 4.65 -12.56
N GLN A 37 -5.02 3.33 -12.55
CA GLN A 37 -5.88 2.59 -13.49
C GLN A 37 -7.35 2.98 -13.32
N LEU A 38 -7.81 3.15 -12.08
CA LEU A 38 -9.16 3.62 -11.80
C LEU A 38 -9.39 5.04 -12.31
N ALA A 39 -8.40 5.94 -12.11
CA ALA A 39 -8.46 7.30 -12.62
C ALA A 39 -8.57 7.36 -14.15
N ASP A 40 -7.80 6.55 -14.87
CA ASP A 40 -7.82 6.49 -16.33
C ASP A 40 -9.13 5.91 -16.87
N ASN A 41 -9.67 4.90 -16.18
CA ASN A 41 -10.91 4.21 -16.56
C ASN A 41 -12.15 5.08 -16.31
N GLU A 42 -12.21 5.75 -15.17
CA GLU A 42 -13.35 6.59 -14.78
C GLU A 42 -13.19 8.08 -15.14
N LYS A 43 -12.07 8.45 -15.77
CA LYS A 43 -11.75 9.81 -16.21
C LYS A 43 -11.72 10.81 -15.06
N TYR A 44 -11.05 10.43 -13.97
CA TYR A 44 -10.77 11.35 -12.88
C TYR A 44 -9.56 12.24 -13.20
N ASP A 45 -9.74 13.55 -13.05
CA ASP A 45 -8.64 14.52 -13.18
C ASP A 45 -7.83 14.67 -11.90
N LEU A 46 -8.44 14.41 -10.73
CA LEU A 46 -7.81 14.57 -9.42
C LEU A 46 -8.36 13.56 -8.41
N ILE A 47 -7.46 12.97 -7.63
CA ILE A 47 -7.76 12.14 -6.45
C ILE A 47 -7.05 12.79 -5.26
N VAL A 48 -7.79 13.02 -4.17
CA VAL A 48 -7.30 13.74 -2.99
C VAL A 48 -7.31 12.82 -1.78
N GLN A 49 -6.26 12.89 -0.97
CA GLN A 49 -6.14 12.19 0.32
C GLN A 49 -6.23 13.20 1.47
N ASP A 50 -6.46 12.72 2.70
CA ASP A 50 -6.51 13.53 3.93
C ASP A 50 -7.57 14.66 3.93
N VAL A 51 -8.70 14.43 3.26
CA VAL A 51 -9.84 15.36 3.29
C VAL A 51 -10.65 15.23 4.57
N VAL A 52 -11.08 16.37 5.13
CA VAL A 52 -11.87 16.41 6.38
C VAL A 52 -13.29 15.85 6.19
N TRP A 53 -13.87 16.03 5.00
CA TRP A 53 -15.19 15.50 4.66
C TRP A 53 -15.32 15.31 3.15
N VAL A 54 -15.96 14.21 2.74
CA VAL A 54 -16.31 13.90 1.36
C VAL A 54 -17.70 13.29 1.32
N SER A 55 -18.50 13.64 0.31
CA SER A 55 -19.80 12.99 0.14
C SER A 55 -19.60 11.53 -0.30
N PRO A 56 -20.39 10.55 0.17
CA PRO A 56 -20.21 9.14 -0.19
C PRO A 56 -20.28 8.84 -1.69
N LYS A 57 -20.89 9.73 -2.47
CA LYS A 57 -20.98 9.61 -3.94
C LYS A 57 -19.65 9.90 -4.66
N LEU A 58 -18.75 10.63 -4.00
CA LEU A 58 -17.42 10.98 -4.51
C LEU A 58 -16.32 10.10 -3.91
N ASP A 59 -16.65 9.30 -2.90
CA ASP A 59 -15.70 8.37 -2.28
C ASP A 59 -15.48 7.16 -3.20
N ILE A 60 -14.22 6.90 -3.51
CA ILE A 60 -13.78 5.80 -4.38
C ILE A 60 -12.98 4.74 -3.61
N THR A 61 -12.84 4.83 -2.28
CA THR A 61 -12.00 3.93 -1.48
C THR A 61 -12.38 2.47 -1.69
N ASP A 62 -13.68 2.14 -1.67
CA ASP A 62 -14.16 0.79 -1.92
C ASP A 62 -13.83 0.29 -3.34
N LYS A 63 -13.85 1.18 -4.33
CA LYS A 63 -13.48 0.84 -5.71
C LYS A 63 -11.99 0.52 -5.81
N VAL A 64 -11.16 1.32 -5.15
CA VAL A 64 -9.70 1.09 -5.09
C VAL A 64 -9.40 -0.24 -4.39
N ILE A 65 -10.06 -0.55 -3.26
CA ILE A 65 -9.89 -1.82 -2.55
C ILE A 65 -10.28 -3.01 -3.42
N LYS A 66 -11.36 -2.90 -4.20
CA LYS A 66 -11.77 -3.93 -5.15
C LYS A 66 -10.75 -4.10 -6.28
N ALA A 67 -10.26 -3.01 -6.86
CA ALA A 67 -9.24 -3.04 -7.90
C ALA A 67 -7.91 -3.64 -7.40
N LEU A 68 -7.58 -3.45 -6.12
CA LEU A 68 -6.42 -4.08 -5.47
C LEU A 68 -6.56 -5.59 -5.26
N SER A 69 -7.79 -6.04 -5.03
CA SER A 69 -8.11 -7.45 -4.75
C SER A 69 -8.22 -8.29 -6.02
N ASP A 70 -8.33 -7.66 -7.19
CA ASP A 70 -8.54 -8.34 -8.46
C ASP A 70 -7.22 -8.57 -9.22
N PRO A 71 -6.68 -9.80 -9.25
CA PRO A 71 -5.40 -10.11 -9.91
C PRO A 71 -5.41 -9.92 -11.44
N GLN A 72 -6.55 -9.58 -12.06
CA GLN A 72 -6.67 -9.41 -13.51
C GLN A 72 -6.33 -8.01 -14.04
N ALA A 73 -6.24 -6.98 -13.19
CA ALA A 73 -5.88 -5.62 -13.63
C ALA A 73 -4.37 -5.46 -13.97
N ALA A 74 -3.57 -6.52 -13.83
CA ALA A 74 -2.14 -6.54 -14.13
C ALA A 74 -1.78 -7.20 -15.48
N LYS A 75 -2.77 -7.57 -16.30
CA LYS A 75 -2.55 -8.11 -17.65
C LYS A 75 -2.67 -7.04 -18.73
#